data_AF-A0A183IEJ4-F1
#
_entry.id   AF-A0A183IEJ4-F1
#
_cell.length_a   1.000
_cell.length_b   1.000
_cell.length_c   1.000
_cell.angle_alpha   90.00
_cell.angle_beta   90.00
_cell.angle_gamma   90.00
#
_symmetry.space_group_name_H-M   'P 1'
#
loop_
_entity.id
_entity.type
_entity.pdbx_description
1 polymer ?
#
loop_
_entity_poly.entity_id
_entity_poly.type
_entity_poly.pdbx_seq_one_letter_code
_entity_poly.pdbx_strand_id
1 'polypeptide(L)'
;MSDRAGKRVGCRLGRFRCQYLSFDSYPIRSAVTLTTRPPQTHSRKHLGELEKKKDYKLRARDFQRKRNTLKKLSQKALERNRDEFYFHMINCKTENGKVFEKSKSSKEEHTTEQMKLINTQDERYINFKMNMQRLVRS
;
A
#
# COMPACT_ATOMS: atom_id res chain seq x y z
N MET A 1 -14.93 34.61 1.47
CA MET A 1 -14.76 35.90 2.19
C MET A 1 -16.13 36.40 2.60
N SER A 2 -16.51 36.19 3.86
CA SER A 2 -17.48 37.02 4.60
C SER A 2 -17.70 36.39 5.97
N ASP A 3 -16.98 36.94 6.95
CA ASP A 3 -17.07 36.66 8.37
C ASP A 3 -18.46 37.02 8.91
N ARG A 4 -19.05 36.13 9.71
CA ARG A 4 -20.26 36.45 10.48
C ARG A 4 -19.93 36.40 11.97
N ALA A 5 -19.64 37.57 12.50
CA ALA A 5 -19.29 37.84 13.89
C ALA A 5 -20.38 37.35 14.86
N GLY A 6 -19.98 36.54 15.84
CA GLY A 6 -20.83 36.10 16.94
C GLY A 6 -21.09 37.24 17.93
N LYS A 7 -22.36 37.65 18.04
CA LYS A 7 -22.84 38.52 19.12
C LYS A 7 -22.81 37.74 20.43
N ARG A 8 -21.88 38.08 21.33
CA ARG A 8 -21.89 37.64 22.73
C ARG A 8 -23.01 38.40 23.45
N VAL A 9 -24.12 37.71 23.72
CA VAL A 9 -25.11 38.15 24.71
C VAL A 9 -24.47 38.06 26.11
N GLY A 10 -24.27 39.21 26.73
CA GLY A 10 -23.78 39.30 28.09
C GLY A 10 -24.91 38.96 29.07
N CYS A 11 -24.81 37.82 29.74
CA CYS A 11 -25.58 37.57 30.96
C CYS A 11 -24.93 38.30 32.12
N ARG A 12 -25.62 39.33 32.61
CA ARG A 12 -25.25 40.16 33.74
C ARG A 12 -26.12 39.77 34.94
N LEU A 13 -25.76 38.72 35.68
CA LEU A 13 -26.38 38.42 36.97
C LEU A 13 -25.38 37.74 37.93
N GLY A 14 -25.27 38.31 39.13
CA GLY A 14 -24.86 37.58 40.33
C GLY A 14 -23.40 37.72 40.77
N ARG A 15 -23.13 38.67 41.67
CA ARG A 15 -21.99 38.62 42.60
C ARG A 15 -22.14 37.39 43.51
N PHE A 16 -21.54 36.26 43.16
CA PHE A 16 -21.17 35.24 44.12
C PHE A 16 -19.67 35.28 44.32
N ARG A 17 -19.27 35.87 45.45
CA ARG A 17 -17.90 35.93 45.92
C ARG A 17 -17.54 34.52 46.39
N CYS A 18 -17.05 33.68 45.48
CA CYS A 18 -16.52 32.37 45.83
C CYS A 18 -15.26 32.60 46.66
N GLN A 19 -15.35 32.34 47.97
CA GLN A 19 -14.21 32.45 48.87
C GLN A 19 -13.19 31.38 48.47
N TYR A 20 -12.03 31.86 48.07
CA TYR A 20 -10.82 31.08 47.82
C TYR A 20 -10.45 30.36 49.12
N LEU A 21 -10.59 29.03 49.16
CA LEU A 21 -9.87 28.22 50.13
C LEU A 21 -8.44 28.06 49.60
N SER A 22 -7.51 28.60 50.37
CA SER A 22 -6.07 28.44 50.24
C SER A 22 -5.70 26.96 50.30
N PHE A 23 -5.40 26.38 49.14
CA PHE A 23 -4.67 25.11 49.05
C PHE A 23 -3.20 25.44 48.86
N ASP A 24 -2.50 25.61 49.98
CA ASP A 24 -1.05 25.60 50.01
C ASP A 24 -0.53 24.20 49.65
N SER A 25 0.32 24.17 48.64
CA SER A 25 1.48 23.27 48.52
C SER A 25 1.20 21.76 48.44
N TYR A 26 0.77 21.29 47.27
CA TYR A 26 1.10 19.93 46.81
C TYR A 26 2.17 20.01 45.71
N PRO A 27 3.27 19.24 45.82
CA PRO A 27 4.37 19.31 44.86
C PRO A 27 3.91 18.85 43.48
N ILE A 28 3.96 19.78 42.53
CA ILE A 28 3.85 19.50 41.11
C ILE A 28 5.17 18.85 40.66
N ARG A 29 5.04 17.69 40.00
CA ARG A 29 6.07 16.93 39.24
C ARG A 29 7.05 16.06 40.02
N SER A 30 6.78 14.75 39.99
CA SER A 30 7.74 13.83 39.36
C SER A 30 7.23 13.45 37.97
N ALA A 31 8.15 13.34 37.02
CA ALA A 31 7.88 13.38 35.59
C ALA A 31 7.04 12.19 35.09
N VAL A 32 5.82 12.44 34.62
CA VAL A 32 5.12 11.51 33.73
C VAL A 32 5.50 11.88 32.30
N THR A 33 6.20 10.95 31.66
CA THR A 33 6.73 11.03 30.30
C THR A 33 5.63 11.36 29.27
N LEU A 34 6.03 11.98 28.16
CA LEU A 34 5.17 12.37 27.04
C LEU A 34 4.17 11.26 26.63
N THR A 35 2.86 11.57 26.72
CA THR A 35 1.71 10.97 26.01
C THR A 35 1.90 9.57 25.38
N THR A 36 2.11 8.53 26.19
CA THR A 36 2.11 7.14 25.72
C THR A 36 0.69 6.61 25.58
N ARG A 37 0.35 6.15 24.38
CA ARG A 37 -0.94 5.56 24.04
C ARG A 37 -1.10 4.20 24.74
N PRO A 38 -2.22 3.90 25.44
CA PRO A 38 -2.35 2.68 26.24
C PRO A 38 -2.37 1.41 25.38
N PRO A 39 -1.67 0.34 25.80
CA PRO A 39 -1.59 -0.93 25.07
C PRO A 39 -2.89 -1.75 25.17
N GLN A 40 -2.95 -2.88 24.46
CA GLN A 40 -4.05 -3.84 24.55
C GLN A 40 -4.05 -4.57 25.91
N THR A 41 -5.22 -4.92 26.43
CA THR A 41 -5.36 -5.70 27.69
C THR A 41 -4.74 -7.09 27.56
N HIS A 42 -4.12 -7.59 28.64
CA HIS A 42 -3.38 -8.85 28.65
C HIS A 42 -4.18 -10.07 28.15
N SER A 43 -5.44 -10.20 28.57
CA SER A 43 -6.33 -11.29 28.13
C SER A 43 -6.63 -11.28 26.62
N ARG A 44 -6.52 -10.11 25.98
CA ARG A 44 -6.85 -9.89 24.57
C ARG A 44 -5.61 -9.72 23.68
N LYS A 45 -4.42 -10.00 24.19
CA LYS A 45 -3.16 -9.89 23.41
C LYS A 45 -3.14 -10.79 22.18
N HIS A 46 -3.86 -11.92 22.22
CA HIS A 46 -3.98 -12.85 21.09
C HIS A 46 -4.68 -12.24 19.86
N LEU A 47 -5.45 -11.15 20.02
CA LEU A 47 -6.11 -10.43 18.93
C LEU A 47 -5.19 -9.41 18.23
N GLY A 48 -3.92 -9.34 18.64
CA GLY A 48 -2.97 -8.35 18.17
C GLY A 48 -3.12 -6.99 18.86
N GLU A 49 -2.52 -5.97 18.24
CA GLU A 49 -2.52 -4.61 18.77
C GLU A 49 -3.91 -3.97 18.71
N LEU A 50 -4.25 -3.20 19.75
CA LEU A 50 -5.53 -2.49 19.80
C LEU A 50 -5.49 -1.28 18.85
N GLU A 51 -6.22 -1.37 17.74
CA GLU A 51 -6.39 -0.24 16.81
C GLU A 51 -6.88 1.01 17.54
N LYS A 52 -6.28 2.16 17.23
CA LYS A 52 -6.74 3.45 17.75
C LYS A 52 -7.20 4.37 16.62
N LYS A 53 -7.62 5.58 16.99
CA LYS A 53 -8.20 6.55 16.05
C LYS A 53 -7.32 6.87 14.83
N LYS A 54 -6.00 6.92 15.00
CA LYS A 54 -5.08 7.17 13.85
C LYS A 54 -5.14 6.00 12.86
N ASP A 55 -5.13 4.78 13.36
CA ASP A 55 -5.09 3.54 12.58
C ASP A 55 -6.44 3.33 11.88
N TYR A 56 -7.54 3.57 12.59
CA TYR A 56 -8.89 3.60 12.01
C TYR A 56 -9.00 4.61 10.85
N LYS A 57 -8.45 5.83 11.00
CA LYS A 57 -8.49 6.83 9.92
C LYS A 57 -7.74 6.35 8.68
N LEU A 58 -6.59 5.68 8.85
CA LEU A 58 -5.84 5.10 7.73
C LEU A 58 -6.62 3.98 7.06
N ARG A 59 -7.18 3.05 7.85
CA ARG A 59 -8.02 1.94 7.36
C ARG A 59 -9.26 2.42 6.61
N ALA A 60 -9.96 3.42 7.14
CA ALA A 60 -11.15 4.00 6.50
C ALA A 60 -10.80 4.69 5.16
N ARG A 61 -9.67 5.41 5.09
CA ARG A 61 -9.20 6.03 3.84
C ARG A 61 -8.83 4.98 2.79
N ASP A 62 -8.13 3.92 3.18
CA ASP A 62 -7.77 2.84 2.26
C ASP A 62 -9.03 2.11 1.72
N PHE A 63 -9.98 1.79 2.61
CA PHE A 63 -11.25 1.19 2.22
C PHE A 63 -12.02 2.08 1.23
N GLN A 64 -12.13 3.38 1.52
CA GLN A 64 -12.81 4.32 0.63
C GLN A 64 -12.12 4.43 -0.73
N ARG A 65 -10.78 4.41 -0.76
CA ARG A 65 -10.01 4.39 -2.01
C ARG A 65 -10.32 3.14 -2.83
N LYS A 66 -10.24 1.95 -2.23
CA LYS A 66 -10.54 0.67 -2.90
C LYS A 66 -12.00 0.60 -3.39
N ARG A 67 -12.94 1.07 -2.57
CA ARG A 67 -14.36 1.15 -2.95
C ARG A 67 -14.56 2.07 -4.16
N ASN A 68 -13.91 3.23 -4.17
CA ASN A 68 -14.02 4.18 -5.27
C ASN A 68 -13.36 3.64 -6.56
N THR A 69 -12.24 2.93 -6.47
CA THR A 69 -11.62 2.29 -7.65
C THR A 69 -12.53 1.19 -8.22
N LEU A 70 -13.12 0.35 -7.38
CA LEU A 70 -14.05 -0.69 -7.82
C LEU A 70 -15.28 -0.10 -8.53
N LYS A 71 -15.85 0.98 -8.00
CA LYS A 71 -16.97 1.69 -8.65
C LYS A 71 -16.60 2.20 -10.04
N LYS A 72 -15.43 2.84 -10.17
CA LYS A 72 -14.94 3.32 -11.47
C LYS A 72 -14.70 2.19 -12.46
N LEU A 73 -14.12 1.07 -12.02
CA LEU A 73 -13.90 -0.11 -12.86
C LEU A 73 -15.23 -0.74 -13.31
N SER A 74 -16.20 -0.82 -12.41
CA SER A 74 -17.54 -1.32 -12.74
C SER A 74 -18.25 -0.43 -13.76
N GLN A 75 -18.16 0.90 -13.61
CA GLN A 75 -18.72 1.83 -14.58
C GLN A 75 -18.07 1.69 -15.96
N LYS A 76 -16.72 1.64 -16.02
CA LYS A 76 -15.99 1.40 -17.27
C LYS A 76 -16.36 0.06 -17.92
N ALA A 77 -16.61 -0.98 -17.13
CA ALA A 77 -17.03 -2.27 -17.65
C ALA A 77 -18.44 -2.23 -18.25
N LEU A 78 -19.35 -1.41 -17.70
CA LEU A 78 -20.70 -1.20 -18.23
C LEU A 78 -20.69 -0.35 -19.51
N GLU A 79 -19.81 0.65 -19.57
CA GLU A 79 -19.66 1.57 -20.71
C GLU A 79 -18.84 0.98 -21.88
N ARG A 80 -18.36 -0.26 -21.77
CA ARG A 80 -17.51 -0.89 -22.79
C ARG A 80 -18.27 -1.15 -24.09
N ASN A 81 -17.82 -0.57 -25.21
CA ASN A 81 -18.35 -0.92 -26.52
C ASN A 81 -17.75 -2.26 -27.01
N ARG A 82 -18.59 -3.11 -27.60
CA ARG A 82 -18.23 -4.46 -28.08
C ARG A 82 -17.32 -4.41 -29.31
N ASP A 83 -17.39 -3.32 -30.07
CA ASP A 83 -16.69 -3.15 -31.35
C ASP A 83 -15.39 -2.33 -31.20
N GLU A 84 -15.03 -1.93 -29.97
CA GLU A 84 -13.76 -1.23 -29.72
C GLU A 84 -12.57 -2.12 -30.09
N PHE A 85 -11.70 -1.59 -30.95
CA PHE A 85 -10.48 -2.26 -31.37
C PHE A 85 -9.26 -1.38 -31.09
N TYR A 86 -8.30 -1.93 -30.36
CA TYR A 86 -6.97 -1.35 -30.17
C TYR A 86 -5.92 -2.25 -30.83
N PHE A 87 -4.94 -1.67 -31.53
CA PHE A 87 -3.87 -2.42 -32.20
C PHE A 87 -3.09 -3.36 -31.25
N HIS A 88 -3.05 -3.04 -29.96
CA HIS A 88 -2.41 -3.88 -28.95
C HIS A 88 -3.10 -5.24 -28.74
N MET A 89 -4.38 -5.36 -29.11
CA MET A 89 -5.15 -6.61 -29.04
C MET A 89 -4.62 -7.69 -29.99
N ILE A 90 -3.86 -7.34 -31.03
CA ILE A 90 -3.21 -8.31 -31.94
C ILE A 90 -2.16 -9.16 -31.20
N ASN A 91 -1.48 -8.52 -30.24
CA ASN A 91 -0.39 -9.11 -29.47
C ASN A 91 -0.85 -9.64 -28.11
N CYS A 92 -2.08 -9.37 -27.70
CA CYS A 92 -2.64 -9.82 -26.43
C CYS A 92 -3.69 -10.92 -26.66
N LYS A 93 -3.69 -11.94 -25.79
CA LYS A 93 -4.73 -12.97 -25.75
C LYS A 93 -5.52 -12.82 -24.46
N THR A 94 -6.84 -13.04 -24.51
CA THR A 94 -7.66 -13.12 -23.30
C THR A 94 -8.05 -14.56 -23.08
N GLU A 95 -7.59 -15.17 -21.99
CA GLU A 95 -7.91 -16.56 -21.62
C GLU A 95 -8.51 -16.56 -20.22
N ASN A 96 -9.66 -17.23 -20.04
CA ASN A 96 -10.38 -17.31 -18.76
C ASN A 96 -10.61 -15.95 -18.07
N GLY A 97 -10.85 -14.90 -18.86
CA GLY A 97 -11.10 -13.54 -18.37
C GLY A 97 -9.86 -12.77 -17.88
N LYS A 98 -8.65 -13.32 -18.06
CA LYS A 98 -7.38 -12.62 -17.81
C LYS A 98 -6.68 -12.31 -19.13
N VAL A 99 -6.08 -11.12 -19.20
CA VAL A 99 -5.30 -10.70 -20.37
C VAL A 99 -3.87 -11.21 -20.19
N PHE A 100 -3.41 -11.96 -21.17
CA PHE A 100 -2.03 -12.42 -21.31
C PHE A 100 -1.39 -11.69 -22.48
N GLU A 101 -0.31 -10.98 -22.20
CA GLU A 101 0.53 -10.41 -23.26
C GLU A 101 1.36 -11.55 -23.87
N LYS A 102 1.40 -11.66 -25.20
CA LYS A 102 2.42 -12.49 -25.85
C LYS A 102 3.75 -11.83 -25.54
N SER A 103 4.52 -12.38 -24.60
CA SER A 103 5.86 -11.89 -24.37
C SER A 103 6.65 -12.03 -25.67
N LYS A 104 7.37 -10.97 -26.06
CA LYS A 104 8.29 -11.02 -27.21
C LYS A 104 9.30 -12.18 -27.08
N SER A 105 9.54 -12.64 -25.85
CA SER A 105 10.45 -13.74 -25.52
C SER A 105 9.86 -15.14 -25.64
N SER A 106 8.53 -15.32 -25.74
CA SER A 106 7.94 -16.66 -25.57
C SER A 106 8.10 -17.58 -26.78
N LYS A 107 8.38 -17.07 -27.98
CA LYS A 107 8.55 -17.88 -29.20
C LYS A 107 9.38 -17.15 -30.26
N GLU A 108 10.67 -16.98 -30.02
CA GLU A 108 11.56 -17.34 -31.12
C GLU A 108 11.57 -18.87 -31.13
N GLU A 109 10.62 -19.47 -31.84
CA GLU A 109 10.73 -20.89 -32.17
C GLU A 109 11.97 -21.00 -33.07
N HIS A 110 13.14 -21.16 -32.44
CA HIS A 110 14.39 -21.32 -33.15
C HIS A 110 14.23 -22.48 -34.12
N THR A 111 14.63 -22.28 -35.37
CA THR A 111 14.64 -23.38 -36.33
C THR A 111 15.54 -24.49 -35.81
N THR A 112 15.30 -25.73 -36.22
CA THR A 112 16.11 -26.88 -35.76
C THR A 112 17.61 -26.67 -36.01
N GLU A 113 17.97 -25.94 -37.08
CA GLU A 113 19.34 -25.55 -37.40
C GLU A 113 19.90 -24.50 -36.43
N GLN A 114 19.12 -23.48 -36.08
CA GLN A 114 19.50 -22.48 -35.08
C GLN A 114 19.71 -23.10 -33.71
N MET A 115 18.85 -24.04 -33.31
CA MET A 115 19.01 -24.79 -32.05
C MET A 115 20.31 -25.60 -32.03
N LYS A 116 20.64 -26.29 -33.12
CA LYS A 116 21.90 -27.03 -33.24
C LYS A 116 23.10 -26.10 -33.11
N LEU A 117 23.05 -24.93 -33.76
CA LEU A 117 24.14 -23.95 -33.68
C LEU A 117 24.32 -23.45 -32.24
N ILE A 118 23.24 -23.08 -31.54
CA ILE A 118 23.29 -22.64 -30.13
C ILE A 118 23.90 -23.74 -29.26
N ASN A 119 23.43 -24.98 -29.38
CA ASN A 119 23.95 -26.11 -28.61
C ASN A 119 25.46 -26.31 -28.84
N THR A 120 25.93 -26.22 -30.09
CA THR A 120 27.38 -26.36 -30.37
C THR A 120 28.22 -25.22 -29.78
N GLN A 121 27.68 -24.01 -29.69
CA GLN A 121 28.37 -22.88 -29.05
C GLN A 121 28.45 -23.07 -27.53
N ASP A 122 27.36 -23.54 -26.91
CA ASP A 122 27.29 -23.81 -25.47
C ASP A 122 28.25 -24.93 -25.06
N GLU A 123 28.30 -26.03 -25.81
CA GLU A 123 29.25 -27.13 -25.57
C GLU A 123 30.71 -26.63 -25.60
N ARG A 124 31.06 -25.81 -26.59
CA ARG A 124 32.41 -25.21 -26.71
C ARG A 124 32.72 -24.32 -25.52
N TYR A 125 31.76 -23.48 -25.11
CA TYR A 125 31.94 -22.58 -23.98
C TYR A 125 32.13 -23.33 -22.66
N ILE A 126 31.32 -24.37 -22.40
CA ILE A 126 31.45 -25.21 -21.20
C ILE A 126 32.83 -25.86 -21.17
N ASN A 127 33.25 -26.48 -22.28
CA ASN A 127 34.56 -27.14 -22.37
C ASN A 127 35.71 -26.16 -22.12
N PHE A 128 35.65 -24.96 -22.72
CA PHE A 128 36.62 -23.90 -22.48
C PHE A 128 36.65 -23.48 -21.01
N LYS A 129 35.48 -23.25 -20.39
CA LYS A 129 35.39 -22.84 -18.99
C LYS A 129 35.92 -23.91 -18.04
N MET A 130 35.67 -25.19 -18.32
CA MET A 130 36.20 -26.33 -17.56
C MET A 130 37.72 -26.38 -17.63
N ASN A 131 38.31 -26.23 -18.83
CA ASN A 131 39.75 -26.23 -19.01
C ASN A 131 40.42 -25.06 -18.27
N MET A 132 39.85 -23.86 -18.39
CA MET A 132 40.29 -22.68 -17.64
C MET A 132 40.27 -22.93 -16.12
N GLN A 133 39.17 -23.48 -15.59
CA GLN A 133 39.08 -23.79 -14.17
C GLN A 133 40.08 -24.86 -13.72
N ARG A 134 40.36 -25.86 -14.56
CA ARG A 134 41.40 -26.88 -14.27
C ARG A 134 42.79 -26.25 -14.18
N LEU A 135 43.14 -25.35 -15.11
CA LEU A 135 44.42 -24.65 -15.13
C LEU A 135 44.62 -23.71 -13.94
N VAL A 136 43.56 -23.11 -13.41
CA VAL A 136 43.65 -22.25 -12.20
C VAL A 136 43.84 -23.07 -10.91
N ARG A 137 43.47 -24.37 -10.94
CA ARG A 137 43.57 -25.27 -9.77
C ARG A 137 44.87 -26.08 -9.75
N SER A 138 45.65 -26.08 -10.84
CA SER A 138 46.99 -26.65 -10.93
C SER A 138 48.04 -25.61 -10.55
#